data_AF-R7LWM6-F1
#
_entry.id   AF-R7LWM6-F1
#
_cell.length_a   1.000
_cell.length_b   1.000
_cell.length_c   1.000
_cell.angle_alpha   90.00
_cell.angle_beta   90.00
_cell.angle_gamma   90.00
#
_symmetry.space_group_name_H-M   'P 1'
#
loop_
_entity.id
_entity.type
_entity.pdbx_description
1 polymer ?
#
loop_
_entity_poly.entity_id
_entity_poly.type
_entity_poly.pdbx_seq_one_letter_code
_entity_poly.pdbx_strand_id
1 'polypeptide(L)'
;MKKWDPYWTTEEAGIWASDDNSWAGAKKACDDIGMSLPDISKLQSIYKARRKDSSLGLPTSGDFWSSERHAWDANYVDLFNGSTSYDDKDGIYHSVLCIGD
;
A
#
# COMPACT_ATOMS: atom_id res chain seq x y z
N MET A 1 -8.01 13.97 1.31
CA MET A 1 -6.88 13.02 1.50
C MET A 1 -5.63 13.63 2.15
N LYS A 2 -5.46 14.97 2.17
CA LYS A 2 -4.28 15.68 2.73
C LYS A 2 -3.71 15.19 4.07
N LYS A 3 -4.55 14.71 5.01
CA LYS A 3 -4.06 14.11 6.28
C LYS A 3 -3.20 12.86 6.03
N TRP A 4 -3.62 12.03 5.08
CA TRP A 4 -3.04 10.72 4.78
C TRP A 4 -2.01 10.79 3.65
N ASP A 5 -2.24 11.69 2.69
CA ASP A 5 -1.34 11.99 1.57
C ASP A 5 -1.25 13.51 1.36
N PRO A 6 -0.21 14.15 1.91
CA PRO A 6 0.01 15.58 1.77
C PRO A 6 0.30 16.03 0.33
N TYR A 7 0.77 15.13 -0.54
CA TYR A 7 1.11 15.40 -1.93
C TYR A 7 -0.09 15.23 -2.88
N TRP A 8 -1.25 14.81 -2.38
CA TRP A 8 -2.50 14.79 -3.14
C TRP A 8 -3.13 16.20 -3.24
N THR A 9 -2.42 17.11 -3.91
CA THR A 9 -2.84 18.49 -4.19
C THR A 9 -2.68 18.82 -5.67
N THR A 10 -3.36 19.85 -6.16
CA THR A 10 -3.29 20.24 -7.57
C THR A 10 -1.87 20.66 -7.99
N GLU A 11 -1.07 21.18 -7.06
CA GLU A 11 0.32 21.58 -7.33
C GLU A 11 1.26 20.37 -7.54
N GLU A 12 1.02 19.27 -6.84
CA GLU A 12 1.90 18.10 -6.79
C GLU A 12 1.38 16.96 -7.69
N ALA A 13 0.08 16.66 -7.60
CA ALA A 13 -0.61 15.62 -8.36
C ALA A 13 -1.37 16.14 -9.59
N GLY A 14 -1.34 17.45 -9.86
CA GLY A 14 -1.93 18.02 -11.07
C GLY A 14 -3.44 17.78 -11.18
N ILE A 15 -3.85 17.29 -12.35
CA ILE A 15 -5.26 16.99 -12.63
C ILE A 15 -5.81 15.83 -11.79
N TRP A 16 -4.96 14.90 -11.32
CA TRP A 16 -5.37 13.76 -10.52
C TRP A 16 -5.75 14.13 -9.09
N ALA A 17 -5.42 15.34 -8.65
CA ALA A 17 -5.79 15.81 -7.31
C ALA A 17 -7.31 15.91 -7.07
N SER A 18 -8.12 15.91 -8.14
CA SER A 18 -9.58 15.80 -8.04
C SER A 18 -10.10 14.38 -7.95
N ASP A 19 -9.25 13.38 -8.22
CA ASP A 19 -9.64 11.98 -8.25
C ASP A 19 -9.55 11.35 -6.85
N ASP A 20 -10.15 10.17 -6.72
CA ASP A 20 -10.02 9.35 -5.52
C ASP A 20 -8.56 8.93 -5.32
N ASN A 21 -8.16 8.75 -4.06
CA ASN A 21 -6.82 8.27 -3.73
C ASN A 21 -6.96 7.01 -2.87
N SER A 22 -7.02 5.88 -3.56
CA SER A 22 -7.14 4.54 -3.01
C SER A 22 -5.96 4.19 -2.08
N TRP A 23 -4.74 4.65 -2.40
CA TRP A 23 -3.57 4.46 -1.55
C TRP A 23 -3.72 5.15 -0.19
N ALA A 24 -4.15 6.41 -0.20
CA ALA A 24 -4.38 7.18 1.01
C ALA A 24 -5.62 6.66 1.76
N GLY A 25 -6.59 6.05 1.04
CA GLY A 25 -7.67 5.28 1.62
C GLY A 25 -7.18 4.04 2.39
N ALA A 26 -6.24 3.28 1.82
CA ALA A 26 -5.59 2.16 2.49
C ALA A 26 -4.83 2.60 3.75
N LYS A 27 -4.08 3.72 3.66
CA LYS A 27 -3.39 4.30 4.83
C LYS A 27 -4.36 4.71 5.93
N LYS A 28 -5.47 5.37 5.57
CA LYS A 28 -6.55 5.72 6.51
C LYS A 28 -7.15 4.47 7.17
N ALA A 29 -7.43 3.42 6.38
CA ALA A 29 -8.04 2.19 6.90
C ALA A 29 -7.15 1.52 7.95
N CYS A 30 -5.82 1.52 7.77
CA CYS A 30 -4.91 1.02 8.80
C CYS A 30 -4.88 1.92 10.04
N ASP A 31 -4.80 3.24 9.87
CA ASP A 31 -4.76 4.16 11.01
C ASP A 31 -6.05 4.11 11.84
N ASP A 32 -7.21 4.00 11.20
CA ASP A 32 -8.53 3.91 11.86
C ASP A 32 -8.63 2.70 12.81
N ILE A 33 -7.83 1.65 12.59
CA ILE A 33 -7.76 0.46 13.45
C ILE A 33 -6.50 0.44 14.36
N GLY A 34 -5.77 1.55 14.44
CA GLY A 34 -4.56 1.67 15.26
C GLY A 34 -3.37 0.87 14.72
N MET A 35 -3.33 0.64 13.41
CA MET A 35 -2.25 -0.07 12.70
C MET A 35 -1.60 0.84 11.66
N SER A 36 -0.50 0.37 11.08
CA SER A 36 0.26 1.09 10.06
C SER A 36 0.22 0.39 8.70
N LEU A 37 0.26 1.19 7.64
CA LEU A 37 0.53 0.70 6.28
C LEU A 37 2.02 0.31 6.18
N PRO A 38 2.36 -0.94 5.83
CA PRO A 38 3.75 -1.41 5.79
C PRO A 38 4.53 -0.86 4.61
N ASP A 39 5.83 -0.66 4.81
CA ASP A 39 6.77 -0.40 3.73
C ASP A 39 7.09 -1.68 2.91
N ILE A 40 7.82 -1.50 1.80
CA ILE A 40 8.17 -2.59 0.89
C ILE A 40 8.94 -3.68 1.64
N SER A 41 9.90 -3.28 2.47
CA SER A 41 10.79 -4.17 3.22
C SER A 41 10.00 -5.09 4.16
N LYS A 42 8.97 -4.56 4.82
CA LYS A 42 8.08 -5.29 5.70
C LYS A 42 7.20 -6.27 4.91
N LEU A 43 6.56 -5.84 3.81
CA LEU A 43 5.75 -6.73 2.97
C LEU A 43 6.59 -7.88 2.37
N GLN A 44 7.80 -7.58 1.90
CA GLN A 44 8.73 -8.62 1.42
C GLN A 44 9.14 -9.58 2.54
N SER A 45 9.28 -9.10 3.78
CA SER A 45 9.57 -9.96 4.93
C SER A 45 8.40 -10.89 5.25
N ILE A 46 7.17 -10.40 5.18
CA ILE A 46 5.93 -11.18 5.34
C ILE A 46 5.85 -12.26 4.25
N TYR A 47 6.09 -11.89 2.99
CA TYR A 47 6.17 -12.85 1.88
C TYR A 47 7.17 -13.98 2.17
N LYS A 48 8.41 -13.62 2.56
CA LYS A 48 9.46 -14.60 2.88
C LYS A 48 9.10 -15.48 4.08
N ALA A 49 8.47 -14.94 5.11
CA ALA A 49 8.01 -15.70 6.28
C ALA A 49 6.96 -16.72 5.86
N ARG A 50 5.93 -16.30 5.11
CA ARG A 50 4.90 -17.18 4.56
C ARG A 50 5.46 -18.30 3.67
N ARG A 51 6.48 -17.99 2.86
CA ARG A 51 7.14 -18.98 2.00
C ARG A 51 7.90 -20.05 2.79
N LYS A 52 8.37 -19.72 3.99
CA LYS A 52 9.06 -20.67 4.89
C LYS A 52 8.07 -21.48 5.72
N ASP A 53 7.00 -20.84 6.15
CA ASP A 53 5.96 -21.46 6.97
C ASP A 53 4.57 -21.05 6.45
N SER A 54 3.93 -21.97 5.74
CA SER A 54 2.60 -21.76 5.19
C SER A 54 1.48 -21.85 6.24
N SER A 55 1.79 -22.27 7.48
CA SER A 55 0.80 -22.36 8.56
C SER A 55 0.48 -21.01 9.22
N LEU A 56 1.26 -19.96 8.93
CA LEU A 56 1.12 -18.62 9.51
C LEU A 56 -0.17 -17.89 9.17
N GLY A 57 -1.02 -18.43 8.28
CA GLY A 57 -2.28 -17.80 7.87
C GLY A 57 -2.12 -16.47 7.11
N LEU A 58 -0.92 -16.18 6.62
CA LEU A 58 -0.61 -14.96 5.87
C LEU A 58 -1.15 -15.04 4.44
N PRO A 59 -1.49 -13.89 3.80
CA PRO A 59 -1.96 -13.86 2.43
C PRO A 59 -1.03 -14.57 1.45
N THR A 60 -1.61 -15.32 0.51
CA THR A 60 -0.86 -16.14 -0.45
C THR A 60 -0.69 -15.51 -1.84
N SER A 61 -1.43 -14.43 -2.11
CA SER A 61 -1.48 -13.75 -3.40
C SER A 61 -2.10 -12.37 -3.25
N GLY A 62 -1.95 -11.55 -4.28
CA GLY A 62 -2.55 -10.22 -4.38
C GLY A 62 -1.50 -9.12 -4.30
N ASP A 63 -1.85 -7.99 -4.90
CA ASP A 63 -1.05 -6.77 -4.87
C ASP A 63 -1.46 -5.93 -3.68
N PHE A 64 -0.50 -5.59 -2.83
CA PHE A 64 -0.74 -4.85 -1.59
C PHE A 64 -0.05 -3.50 -1.62
N TRP A 65 -0.83 -2.44 -1.39
CA TRP A 65 -0.29 -1.09 -1.23
C TRP A 65 0.78 -1.04 -0.15
N SER A 66 1.80 -0.23 -0.40
CA SER A 66 2.98 -0.07 0.45
C SER A 66 3.34 1.41 0.63
N SER A 67 4.63 1.74 0.70
CA SER A 67 5.08 3.12 0.87
C SER A 67 4.77 4.01 -0.33
N GLU A 68 4.59 5.30 -0.07
CA GLU A 68 4.57 6.33 -1.11
C GLU A 68 5.83 6.26 -1.99
N ARG A 69 5.68 6.59 -3.27
CA ARG A 69 6.79 6.70 -4.21
C ARG A 69 6.91 8.13 -4.73
N HIS A 70 5.84 8.68 -5.28
CA HIS A 70 5.73 10.07 -5.72
C HIS A 70 4.35 10.66 -5.39
N ALA A 71 4.10 11.91 -5.80
CA ALA A 71 2.83 12.60 -5.56
C ALA A 71 1.62 11.81 -6.11
N TRP A 72 1.78 11.21 -7.29
CA TRP A 72 0.73 10.55 -8.08
C TRP A 72 0.74 9.03 -7.99
N ASP A 73 1.88 8.41 -7.63
CA ASP A 73 2.03 6.95 -7.57
C ASP A 73 2.52 6.46 -6.19
N ALA A 74 2.22 5.20 -5.88
CA ALA A 74 2.69 4.52 -4.69
C ALA A 74 3.19 3.13 -5.01
N ASN A 75 4.04 2.60 -4.13
CA ASN A 75 4.56 1.25 -4.31
C ASN A 75 3.53 0.21 -3.89
N TYR A 76 3.60 -0.97 -4.49
CA TYR A 76 2.90 -2.16 -4.04
C TYR A 76 3.83 -3.38 -4.07
N VAL A 77 3.44 -4.43 -3.36
CA VAL A 77 4.12 -5.73 -3.39
C VAL A 77 3.13 -6.83 -3.75
N ASP A 78 3.44 -7.60 -4.79
CA ASP A 78 2.71 -8.81 -5.13
C ASP A 78 3.13 -9.92 -4.17
N LEU A 79 2.23 -10.32 -3.28
CA LEU A 79 2.54 -11.38 -2.31
C LEU A 79 2.57 -12.78 -2.95
N PHE A 80 2.17 -12.99 -4.21
CA PHE A 80 2.29 -14.28 -4.90
C PHE A 80 3.75 -14.64 -5.20
N ASN A 81 4.51 -13.70 -5.78
CA ASN A 81 5.90 -13.91 -6.20
C ASN A 81 6.93 -13.03 -5.45
N GLY A 82 6.47 -12.05 -4.67
CA GLY A 82 7.31 -11.12 -3.90
C GLY A 82 7.87 -9.96 -4.72
N SER A 83 7.37 -9.73 -5.93
CA SER A 83 7.80 -8.62 -6.77
C SER A 83 7.32 -7.28 -6.21
N THR A 84 8.04 -6.22 -6.56
CA THR A 84 7.74 -4.85 -6.14
C THR A 84 7.62 -4.00 -7.39
N SER A 85 6.56 -3.19 -7.44
CA SER A 85 6.31 -2.23 -8.51
C SER A 85 5.57 -1.03 -7.91
N TYR A 86 5.06 -0.16 -8.77
CA TYR A 86 4.27 1.00 -8.41
C TYR A 86 3.06 1.11 -9.33
N ASP A 87 2.06 1.83 -8.86
CA ASP A 87 0.86 2.15 -9.62
C ASP A 87 0.30 3.50 -9.17
N ASP A 88 -0.59 4.07 -9.98
CA ASP A 88 -1.23 5.35 -9.69
C ASP A 88 -2.11 5.22 -8.43
N LYS A 89 -2.07 6.24 -7.57
CA LYS A 89 -2.72 6.19 -6.24
C LYS A 89 -4.24 6.15 -6.32
N ASP A 90 -4.84 6.52 -7.45
CA ASP A 90 -6.27 6.40 -7.75
C ASP A 90 -6.67 4.97 -8.16
N GLY A 91 -5.70 4.12 -8.49
CA GLY A 91 -5.88 2.72 -8.85
C GLY A 91 -6.63 1.89 -7.79
N ILE A 92 -7.62 1.11 -8.23
CA ILE A 92 -8.54 0.34 -7.36
C ILE A 92 -8.17 -1.14 -7.21
N TYR A 93 -7.07 -1.59 -7.84
CA TYR A 93 -6.72 -3.02 -7.94
C TYR A 93 -5.93 -3.55 -6.75
N HIS A 94 -5.47 -2.66 -5.86
CA HIS A 94 -4.55 -3.00 -4.77
C HIS A 94 -5.28 -3.17 -3.44
N SER A 95 -4.94 -4.23 -2.72
CA SER A 95 -5.42 -4.52 -1.37
C SER A 95 -4.56 -3.81 -0.31
N VAL A 96 -4.99 -3.90 0.95
CA VAL A 96 -4.22 -3.39 2.10
C VAL A 96 -3.96 -4.50 3.11
N LEU A 97 -2.75 -4.54 3.65
CA LEU A 97 -2.36 -5.41 4.76
C LEU A 97 -1.80 -4.53 5.87
N CYS A 98 -2.63 -4.24 6.87
CA CYS A 98 -2.23 -3.41 8.00
C CYS A 98 -1.41 -4.21 9.01
N ILE A 99 -0.37 -3.59 9.56
CA ILE A 99 0.48 -4.21 10.58
C ILE A 99 0.40 -3.42 11.89
N GLY A 100 0.22 -4.13 13.00
CA GLY A 100 0.46 -3.59 14.34
C GLY A 100 1.96 -3.55 14.64
N ASP A 101 2.35 -2.63 15.52
CA ASP A 101 3.71 -2.57 16.07
C ASP A 101 4.02 -3.76 17.00
#